data_AF-A0A832ESI2-F1
#
_entry.id   AF-A0A832ESI2-F1
#
_cell.length_a   1.000
_cell.length_b   1.000
_cell.length_c   1.000
_cell.angle_alpha   90.00
_cell.angle_beta   90.00
_cell.angle_gamma   90.00
#
_symmetry.space_group_name_H-M   'P 1'
#
loop_
_entity.id
_entity.type
_entity.pdbx_description
1 polymer ?
#
loop_
_entity_poly.entity_id
_entity_poly.type
_entity_poly.pdbx_seq_one_letter_code
_entity_poly.pdbx_strand_id
1 'polypeptide(L)'
;MSKTHTSLPSLPEVHASVETTQPSIWKRIFAFAGPAYLVSVGYMDPGNWATDLEGGARFGYQLLWVLVVSNAMAILLQTLSARVGIVAGRDLAQACREAYPRPVSLALWVLCEIAIAAMDLAEVL
;
A
#
# COMPACT_ATOMS: atom_id res chain seq x y z
N MET A 1 23.69 -21.20 19.91
CA MET A 1 23.05 -20.20 20.81
C MET A 1 22.01 -19.44 20.02
N SER A 2 20.74 -19.72 20.30
CA SER A 2 19.56 -19.16 19.64
C SER A 2 19.47 -17.66 19.87
N LYS A 3 19.44 -16.84 18.80
CA LYS A 3 18.96 -15.46 18.86
C LYS A 3 17.51 -15.46 18.42
N THR A 4 16.61 -15.74 19.35
CA THR A 4 15.17 -15.50 19.17
C THR A 4 14.96 -13.99 19.18
N HIS A 5 15.17 -13.34 18.03
CA HIS A 5 14.65 -12.00 17.80
C HIS A 5 13.13 -12.15 17.68
N THR A 6 12.42 -11.91 18.78
CA THR A 6 10.97 -11.70 18.77
C THR A 6 10.68 -10.43 17.98
N SER A 7 10.63 -10.55 16.65
CA SER A 7 10.08 -9.53 15.76
C SER A 7 8.60 -9.38 16.08
N LEU A 8 8.24 -8.25 16.71
CA LEU A 8 6.84 -7.91 16.95
C LEU A 8 6.07 -7.96 15.62
N PRO A 9 4.86 -8.53 15.58
CA PRO A 9 4.05 -8.56 14.37
C PRO A 9 3.76 -7.13 13.90
N SER A 10 3.70 -6.93 12.59
CA SER A 10 3.36 -5.65 11.98
C SER A 10 1.95 -5.21 12.43
N LEU A 11 1.84 -3.96 12.92
CA LEU A 11 0.62 -3.38 13.53
C LEU A 11 0.08 -4.22 14.71
N PRO A 12 0.82 -4.36 15.83
CA PRO A 12 0.46 -5.27 16.92
C PRO A 12 -0.90 -4.97 17.58
N GLU A 13 -1.42 -3.74 17.43
CA GLU A 13 -2.73 -3.33 17.96
C GLU A 13 -3.92 -3.82 17.11
N VAL A 14 -3.70 -4.14 15.83
CA VAL A 14 -4.77 -4.46 14.87
C VAL A 14 -4.50 -5.75 14.09
N HIS A 15 -3.34 -6.39 14.33
CA HIS A 15 -2.90 -7.60 13.67
C HIS A 15 -3.89 -8.75 13.90
N ALA A 16 -4.41 -9.32 12.81
CA ALA A 16 -5.38 -10.42 12.81
C ALA A 16 -6.68 -10.15 13.62
N SER A 17 -7.07 -8.88 13.78
CA SER A 17 -8.27 -8.47 14.53
C SER A 17 -9.61 -8.93 13.92
N VAL A 18 -9.62 -9.28 12.64
CA VAL A 18 -10.83 -9.70 11.92
C VAL A 18 -10.80 -11.21 11.64
N GLU A 19 -11.59 -11.97 12.40
CA GLU A 19 -11.75 -13.41 12.17
C GLU A 19 -12.53 -13.67 10.88
N THR A 20 -11.93 -14.40 9.95
CA THR A 20 -12.52 -14.69 8.63
C THR A 20 -13.37 -15.98 8.61
N THR A 21 -13.67 -16.55 9.77
CA THR A 21 -14.40 -17.82 9.95
C THR A 21 -15.92 -17.65 9.74
N GLN A 22 -16.33 -16.84 8.76
CA GLN A 22 -17.74 -16.60 8.42
C GLN A 22 -18.07 -17.37 7.12
N PRO A 23 -19.13 -18.19 7.09
CA PRO A 23 -19.43 -19.07 5.95
C PRO A 23 -19.97 -18.33 4.71
N SER A 24 -20.41 -17.08 4.84
CA SER A 24 -20.98 -16.30 3.72
C SER A 24 -19.92 -15.43 3.05
N ILE A 25 -19.77 -15.60 1.73
CA ILE A 25 -18.87 -14.83 0.86
C ILE A 25 -19.11 -13.32 1.01
N TRP A 26 -20.38 -12.89 1.14
CA TRP A 26 -20.73 -11.48 1.32
C TRP A 26 -20.24 -10.90 2.64
N LYS A 27 -20.41 -11.62 3.76
CA LYS A 27 -19.90 -11.18 5.07
C LYS A 27 -18.38 -11.12 5.09
N ARG A 28 -17.73 -12.05 4.40
CA ARG A 28 -16.27 -12.07 4.25
C ARG A 28 -15.78 -10.89 3.41
N ILE A 29 -16.46 -10.54 2.31
CA ILE A 29 -16.15 -9.34 1.51
C ILE A 29 -16.27 -8.07 2.35
N PHE A 30 -17.36 -7.92 3.12
CA PHE A 30 -17.53 -6.76 4.01
C PHE A 30 -16.47 -6.68 5.11
N ALA A 31 -16.01 -7.82 5.64
CA ALA A 31 -14.94 -7.87 6.63
C ALA A 31 -13.59 -7.38 6.08
N PHE A 32 -13.33 -7.56 4.78
CA PHE A 32 -12.12 -7.07 4.08
C PHE A 32 -12.28 -5.69 3.43
N ALA A 33 -13.47 -5.08 3.51
CA ALA A 33 -13.72 -3.78 2.90
C ALA A 33 -12.95 -2.64 3.59
N GLY A 34 -12.68 -2.75 4.91
CA GLY A 34 -11.94 -1.73 5.66
C GLY A 34 -10.53 -1.46 5.12
N PRO A 35 -9.65 -2.47 5.03
CA PRO A 35 -8.32 -2.31 4.44
C PRO A 35 -8.36 -1.84 2.98
N ALA A 36 -9.31 -2.33 2.18
CA ALA A 36 -9.46 -1.93 0.79
C ALA A 36 -9.88 -0.45 0.66
N TYR A 37 -10.75 0.03 1.56
CA TYR A 37 -11.18 1.43 1.60
C TYR A 37 -10.02 2.37 1.96
N LEU A 38 -9.22 2.03 2.98
CA LEU A 38 -8.06 2.83 3.38
C LEU A 38 -7.05 3.02 2.23
N VAL A 39 -6.80 1.97 1.45
CA VAL A 39 -5.93 2.07 0.27
C VAL A 39 -6.56 2.89 -0.84
N SER A 40 -7.87 2.75 -1.06
CA SER A 40 -8.59 3.47 -2.13
C SER A 40 -8.63 4.97 -1.90
N VAL A 41 -8.75 5.42 -0.64
CA VAL A 41 -8.76 6.85 -0.30
C VAL A 41 -7.43 7.51 -0.65
N GLY A 42 -6.29 6.85 -0.37
CA GLY A 42 -4.98 7.39 -0.72
C GLY A 42 -4.71 7.50 -2.22
N TYR A 43 -5.48 6.79 -3.06
CA TYR A 43 -5.39 6.88 -4.53
C TYR A 43 -6.26 8.01 -5.13
N MET A 44 -7.13 8.61 -4.30
CA MET A 44 -7.99 9.73 -4.64
C MET A 44 -7.44 11.04 -4.06
N ASP A 45 -6.13 11.23 -4.12
CA ASP A 45 -5.47 12.44 -3.64
C ASP A 45 -5.70 13.63 -4.60
N PRO A 46 -5.78 14.87 -4.08
CA PRO A 46 -5.95 16.07 -4.91
C PRO A 46 -4.86 16.26 -5.97
N GLY A 47 -3.65 15.73 -5.71
CA GLY A 47 -2.51 15.81 -6.62
C GLY A 47 -2.68 15.01 -7.91
N ASN A 48 -3.27 13.82 -7.81
CA ASN A 48 -3.61 13.00 -8.98
C ASN A 48 -4.71 13.66 -9.83
N TRP A 49 -5.71 14.29 -9.19
CA TRP A 49 -6.76 15.02 -9.91
C TRP A 49 -6.24 16.19 -10.72
N ALA A 50 -5.28 16.95 -10.19
CA ALA A 50 -4.66 18.07 -10.89
C ALA A 50 -3.95 17.60 -12.17
N THR A 51 -3.23 16.48 -12.09
CA THR A 51 -2.48 15.93 -13.23
C THR A 51 -3.41 15.33 -14.28
N ASP A 52 -4.48 14.63 -13.87
CA ASP A 52 -5.48 14.07 -14.79
C ASP A 52 -6.31 15.16 -15.48
N LEU A 53 -6.64 16.25 -14.77
CA LEU A 53 -7.32 17.42 -15.35
C LEU A 53 -6.41 18.18 -16.33
N GLU A 54 -5.15 18.42 -15.97
CA GLU A 54 -4.20 19.08 -16.88
C GLU A 54 -3.87 18.21 -18.10
N GLY A 55 -3.69 16.89 -17.89
CA GLY A 55 -3.48 15.91 -18.95
C GLY A 55 -4.67 15.81 -19.90
N GLY A 56 -5.89 15.78 -19.36
CA GLY A 56 -7.13 15.79 -20.16
C GLY A 56 -7.35 17.11 -20.89
N ALA A 57 -7.01 18.26 -20.30
CA ALA A 57 -7.15 19.57 -20.93
C ALA A 57 -6.16 19.79 -22.08
N ARG A 58 -4.92 19.28 -21.98
CA ARG A 58 -3.90 19.42 -23.03
C ARG A 58 -3.93 18.33 -24.10
N PHE A 59 -4.19 17.07 -23.73
CA PHE A 59 -4.06 15.90 -24.62
C PHE A 59 -5.39 15.20 -24.91
N GLY A 60 -6.51 15.69 -24.36
CA GLY A 60 -7.83 15.08 -24.54
C GLY A 60 -7.83 13.61 -24.11
N TYR A 61 -8.46 12.75 -24.91
CA TYR A 61 -8.58 11.32 -24.60
C TYR A 61 -7.35 10.46 -24.95
N GLN A 62 -6.27 11.06 -25.47
CA GLN A 62 -5.10 10.31 -25.91
C GLN A 62 -4.32 9.64 -24.77
N LEU A 63 -4.48 10.12 -23.53
CA LEU A 63 -3.82 9.59 -22.34
C LEU A 63 -4.62 8.49 -21.62
N LEU A 64 -5.85 8.19 -22.04
CA LEU A 64 -6.69 7.19 -21.37
C LEU A 64 -6.04 5.80 -21.33
N TRP A 65 -5.29 5.41 -22.36
CA TRP A 65 -4.60 4.12 -22.35
C TRP A 65 -3.48 4.09 -21.30
N VAL A 66 -2.78 5.21 -21.09
CA VAL A 66 -1.74 5.35 -20.05
C VAL A 66 -2.38 5.23 -18.67
N LEU A 67 -3.52 5.89 -18.47
CA LEU A 67 -4.30 5.81 -17.23
C LEU A 67 -4.70 4.36 -16.91
N VAL A 68 -5.20 3.62 -17.91
CA VAL A 68 -5.59 2.21 -17.75
C VAL A 68 -4.39 1.33 -17.42
N VAL A 69 -3.26 1.50 -18.11
CA VAL A 69 -2.03 0.74 -17.84
C VAL A 69 -1.47 1.07 -16.46
N SER A 70 -1.52 2.34 -16.04
CA SER A 70 -1.11 2.79 -14.71
C SER A 70 -1.94 2.14 -13.61
N ASN A 71 -3.27 2.16 -13.75
CA ASN A 71 -4.17 1.50 -12.80
C ASN A 71 -3.98 -0.03 -12.77
N ALA A 72 -3.74 -0.67 -13.92
CA ALA A 72 -3.44 -2.09 -13.97
C ALA A 72 -2.14 -2.43 -13.21
N MET A 73 -1.11 -1.58 -13.34
CA MET A 73 0.15 -1.72 -12.60
C MET A 73 -0.08 -1.52 -11.09
N ALA A 74 -0.86 -0.52 -10.70
CA ALA A 74 -1.21 -0.28 -9.30
C ALA A 74 -1.91 -1.49 -8.67
N ILE A 75 -2.90 -2.08 -9.36
CA ILE A 75 -3.59 -3.29 -8.90
C ILE A 75 -2.61 -4.47 -8.74
N LEU A 76 -1.70 -4.65 -9.70
CA LEU A 76 -0.69 -5.71 -9.65
C LEU A 76 0.21 -5.53 -8.42
N LEU A 77 0.77 -4.34 -8.23
CA LEU A 77 1.67 -4.04 -7.11
C LEU A 77 0.95 -4.14 -5.76
N GLN A 78 -0.28 -3.64 -5.67
CA GLN A 78 -1.09 -3.74 -4.46
C GLN A 78 -1.40 -5.20 -4.11
N THR A 79 -1.70 -6.03 -5.11
CA THR A 79 -1.97 -7.46 -4.92
C THR A 79 -0.72 -8.19 -4.44
N LEU A 80 0.46 -7.86 -4.98
CA LEU A 80 1.73 -8.44 -4.54
C LEU A 80 2.05 -8.03 -3.10
N SER A 81 1.91 -6.75 -2.76
CA SER A 81 2.12 -6.24 -1.39
C SER A 81 1.17 -6.90 -0.39
N ALA A 82 -0.11 -7.03 -0.74
CA ALA A 82 -1.10 -7.73 0.09
C ALA A 82 -0.75 -9.21 0.25
N ARG A 83 -0.31 -9.87 -0.83
CA ARG A 83 0.10 -11.27 -0.78
C ARG A 83 1.31 -11.49 0.13
N VAL A 84 2.30 -10.58 0.10
CA VAL A 84 3.44 -10.62 1.03
C VAL A 84 2.96 -10.49 2.48
N GLY A 85 2.09 -9.52 2.76
CA GLY A 85 1.51 -9.33 4.11
C GLY A 85 0.74 -10.55 4.61
N ILE A 86 -0.10 -11.16 3.76
CA ILE A 86 -0.94 -12.31 4.11
C ILE A 86 -0.12 -13.60 4.26
N VAL A 87 0.79 -13.89 3.32
CA VAL A 87 1.54 -15.16 3.28
C VAL A 87 2.71 -15.16 4.26
N ALA A 88 3.44 -14.04 4.36
CA ALA A 88 4.60 -13.95 5.23
C ALA A 88 4.23 -13.52 6.67
N GLY A 89 3.00 -13.05 6.90
CA GLY A 89 2.53 -12.59 8.23
C GLY A 89 3.26 -11.35 8.75
N ARG A 90 3.94 -10.63 7.86
CA ARG A 90 4.83 -9.50 8.18
C ARG A 90 4.71 -8.44 7.10
N ASP A 91 4.98 -7.20 7.47
CA ASP A 91 4.94 -6.10 6.50
C ASP A 91 6.14 -6.13 5.53
N LEU A 92 5.99 -5.40 4.42
CA LEU A 92 7.03 -5.31 3.39
C LEU A 92 8.33 -4.70 3.93
N ALA A 93 8.25 -3.80 4.91
CA ALA A 93 9.43 -3.18 5.51
C ALA A 93 10.23 -4.17 6.38
N GLN A 94 9.55 -5.03 7.14
CA GLN A 94 10.12 -6.15 7.89
C GLN A 94 10.78 -7.15 6.94
N ALA A 95 10.11 -7.50 5.85
CA ALA A 95 10.68 -8.38 4.82
C ALA A 95 11.95 -7.78 4.17
N CYS A 96 11.94 -6.49 3.84
CA CYS A 96 13.11 -5.78 3.30
C CYS A 96 14.25 -5.67 4.31
N ARG A 97 13.94 -5.41 5.60
CA ARG A 97 14.95 -5.31 6.66
C ARG A 97 15.67 -6.63 6.93
N GLU A 98 14.98 -7.75 6.75
CA GLU A 98 15.58 -9.08 6.89
C GLU A 98 16.35 -9.52 5.64
N ALA A 99 15.88 -9.14 4.45
CA ALA A 99 16.51 -9.52 3.19
C ALA A 99 17.75 -8.68 2.84
N TYR A 100 17.80 -7.42 3.26
CA TYR A 100 18.85 -6.47 2.87
C TYR A 100 19.78 -6.05 4.02
N PRO A 101 21.04 -5.68 3.71
CA PRO A 101 21.97 -5.15 4.71
C PRO A 101 21.49 -3.79 5.26
N ARG A 102 21.82 -3.52 6.53
CA ARG A 102 21.41 -2.31 7.28
C ARG A 102 21.47 -0.97 6.51
N PRO A 103 22.55 -0.62 5.76
CA PRO A 103 22.59 0.65 5.03
C PRO A 103 21.49 0.75 3.96
N VAL A 104 21.15 -0.34 3.28
CA VAL A 104 20.10 -0.37 2.27
C VAL A 104 18.73 -0.23 2.93
N SER A 105 18.48 -0.93 4.04
CA SER A 105 17.22 -0.77 4.79
C SER A 105 17.02 0.65 5.33
N LEU A 106 18.10 1.33 5.73
CA LEU A 106 18.05 2.71 6.21
C LEU A 106 17.74 3.67 5.05
N ALA A 107 18.35 3.48 3.89
CA ALA A 107 18.06 4.27 2.70
C ALA A 107 16.59 4.10 2.26
N LEU A 108 16.09 2.87 2.26
CA LEU A 108 14.68 2.59 1.97
C LEU A 108 13.74 3.26 2.98
N TRP A 109 14.09 3.23 4.27
CA TRP A 109 13.31 3.90 5.31
C TRP A 109 13.24 5.42 5.09
N VAL A 110 14.37 6.07 4.81
CA VAL A 110 14.41 7.51 4.51
C VAL A 110 13.57 7.86 3.27
N LEU A 111 13.64 7.05 2.21
CA LEU A 111 12.83 7.27 1.01
C LEU A 111 11.33 7.15 1.30
N CYS A 112 10.92 6.16 2.10
CA CYS A 112 9.53 6.02 2.53
C CYS A 112 9.07 7.21 3.37
N GLU A 113 9.90 7.70 4.28
CA GLU A 113 9.57 8.86 5.12
C GLU A 113 9.34 10.13 4.26
N ILE A 114 10.22 10.36 3.28
CA ILE A 114 10.08 11.48 2.34
C ILE A 114 8.81 11.33 1.50
N ALA A 115 8.49 10.11 1.04
CA ALA A 115 7.30 9.86 0.23
C ALA A 115 6.01 10.15 1.01
N ILE A 116 5.93 9.71 2.27
CA ILE A 116 4.76 9.98 3.13
C ILE A 116 4.66 11.47 3.44
N ALA A 117 5.77 12.15 3.74
CA ALA A 117 5.76 13.60 3.97
C ALA A 117 5.33 14.40 2.73
N ALA A 118 5.70 13.95 1.53
CA ALA A 118 5.24 14.57 0.29
C ALA A 118 3.74 14.36 0.05
N MET A 119 3.20 13.19 0.39
CA MET A 119 1.77 12.91 0.34
C MET A 119 0.99 13.80 1.31
N ASP A 120 1.43 13.90 2.57
CA ASP A 120 0.81 14.77 3.58
C ASP A 120 0.83 16.25 3.15
N LEU A 121 1.95 16.72 2.59
CA LEU A 121 2.05 18.09 2.05
C LEU A 121 1.04 18.35 0.92
N ALA A 122 0.79 17.37 0.04
CA ALA A 122 -0.19 17.49 -1.03
C ALA A 122 -1.64 17.45 -0.52
N GLU A 123 -1.91 16.81 0.62
CA GLU A 123 -3.23 16.84 1.28
C GLU A 123 -3.50 18.14 2.05
N VAL A 124 -2.45 18.81 2.55
CA VAL A 124 -2.56 20.07 3.31
C VAL A 124 -2.79 21.30 2.41
N LEU A 125 -2.35 21.24 1.15
CA LEU A 125 -2.46 22.33 0.15
C LEU A 125 -3.80 22.32 -0.59
#